data_AF-A0A815ZVB4-F1
#
_entry.id   AF-A0A815ZVB4-F1
#
_cell.length_a   1.000
_cell.length_b   1.000
_cell.length_c   1.000
_cell.angle_alpha   90.00
_cell.angle_beta   90.00
_cell.angle_gamma   90.00
#
_symmetry.space_group_name_H-M   'P 1'
#
loop_
_entity.id
_entity.type
_entity.pdbx_description
1 polymer ?
#
loop_
_entity_poly.entity_id
_entity_poly.type
_entity_poly.pdbx_seq_one_letter_code
_entity_poly.pdbx_strand_id
1 'polypeptide(L)'
;KQNTIEQFIIAKQEGDDLIKQNLDALAKNQFDMKKDVIHHGLFIDRHENLFMNLFLPMFQDVFTFISSLNKDKKGNTLDADLKDKLECYIIQMNKVKEGKSITT
;
A
#
# COMPACT_ATOMS: atom_id res chain seq x y z
N LYS A 1 56.45 -13.62 31.81
CA LYS A 1 55.74 -12.32 31.75
C LYS A 1 55.32 -12.12 30.31
N GLN A 2 54.03 -12.28 29.99
CA GLN A 2 53.51 -11.98 28.65
C GLN A 2 53.73 -10.51 28.33
N ASN A 3 54.15 -10.22 27.10
CA ASN A 3 54.61 -8.90 26.69
C ASN A 3 53.41 -7.97 26.51
N THR A 4 53.44 -6.79 27.12
CA THR A 4 52.34 -5.80 27.10
C THR A 4 51.92 -5.40 25.67
N ILE A 5 52.85 -5.51 24.72
CA ILE A 5 52.63 -5.27 23.29
C ILE A 5 51.77 -6.37 22.66
N GLU A 6 51.96 -7.64 23.02
CA GLU A 6 51.14 -8.75 22.50
C GLU A 6 49.70 -8.62 22.98
N GLN A 7 49.50 -8.24 24.24
CA GLN A 7 48.15 -7.98 24.78
C GLN A 7 47.47 -6.80 24.08
N PHE A 8 48.22 -5.75 23.72
CA PHE A 8 47.69 -4.63 22.96
C PHE A 8 47.31 -5.03 21.53
N ILE A 9 48.12 -5.85 20.86
CA ILE A 9 47.83 -6.34 19.51
C ILE A 9 46.57 -7.21 19.50
N ILE A 10 46.43 -8.13 20.47
CA ILE A 10 45.25 -8.99 20.62
C ILE A 10 44.00 -8.15 20.85
N ALA A 11 44.03 -7.21 21.81
CA ALA A 11 42.88 -6.34 22.10
C ALA A 11 42.47 -5.48 20.90
N LYS A 12 43.44 -5.04 20.09
CA LYS A 12 43.15 -4.30 18.86
C LYS A 12 42.51 -5.19 17.80
N GLN A 13 43.01 -6.40 17.61
CA GLN A 13 42.44 -7.38 16.68
C GLN A 13 41.00 -7.74 17.05
N GLU A 14 40.73 -7.98 18.33
CA GLU A 14 39.37 -8.23 18.83
C GLU A 14 38.43 -7.04 18.58
N GLY A 15 38.94 -5.81 18.74
CA GLY A 15 38.21 -4.59 18.41
C GLY A 15 37.89 -4.46 16.92
N ASP A 16 38.86 -4.74 16.05
CA ASP A 16 38.70 -4.69 14.60
C ASP A 16 37.72 -5.77 14.09
N ASP A 17 37.76 -6.98 14.67
CA ASP A 17 36.84 -8.07 14.36
C ASP A 17 35.39 -7.74 14.78
N LEU A 18 35.22 -7.10 15.94
CA LEU A 18 33.91 -6.62 16.40
C LEU A 18 33.33 -5.54 15.46
N ILE A 19 34.17 -4.60 15.02
CA ILE A 19 33.75 -3.56 14.06
C ILE A 19 33.31 -4.20 12.74
N LYS A 20 34.07 -5.18 12.25
CA LYS A 20 33.74 -5.91 11.02
C LYS A 20 32.40 -6.63 11.11
N GLN A 21 32.14 -7.35 12.21
CA GLN A 21 30.85 -8.00 12.45
C GLN A 21 29.69 -7.00 12.48
N ASN A 22 29.89 -5.83 13.12
CA ASN A 22 28.87 -4.79 13.15
C ASN A 22 28.58 -4.20 11.76
N LEU A 23 29.62 -4.01 10.93
CA LEU A 23 29.45 -3.55 9.54
C LEU A 23 28.72 -4.58 8.67
N ASP A 24 29.03 -5.87 8.82
CA ASP A 24 28.36 -6.95 8.11
C ASP A 24 26.88 -7.05 8.50
N ALA A 25 26.56 -6.90 9.79
CA ALA A 25 25.18 -6.85 10.26
C ALA A 25 24.43 -5.62 9.71
N LEU A 26 25.07 -4.46 9.67
CA LEU A 26 24.49 -3.23 9.12
C LEU A 26 24.19 -3.38 7.61
N ALA A 27 25.13 -3.96 6.86
CA ALA A 27 24.97 -4.20 5.43
C ALA A 27 23.83 -5.18 5.13
N LYS A 28 23.70 -6.24 5.93
CA LYS A 28 22.58 -7.20 5.83
C LYS A 28 21.23 -6.53 6.10
N ASN A 29 21.11 -5.76 7.18
CA ASN A 29 19.89 -5.02 7.49
C ASN A 29 19.49 -4.04 6.38
N GLN A 30 20.45 -3.35 5.76
CA GLN A 30 20.18 -2.46 4.63
C GLN A 30 19.65 -3.22 3.41
N PHE A 31 20.20 -4.41 3.13
CA PHE A 31 19.73 -5.27 2.04
C PHE A 31 18.30 -5.75 2.27
N ASP A 32 17.99 -6.22 3.49
CA ASP A 32 16.65 -6.67 3.88
C ASP A 32 15.64 -5.52 3.77
N MET A 33 16.00 -4.31 4.21
CA MET A 33 15.15 -3.12 4.11
C MET A 33 14.84 -2.73 2.66
N LYS A 34 15.82 -2.79 1.75
CA LYS A 34 15.59 -2.55 0.32
C LYS A 34 14.63 -3.58 -0.27
N LYS A 35 14.80 -4.85 0.12
CA LYS A 35 13.93 -5.94 -0.32
C LYS A 35 12.49 -5.71 0.17
N ASP A 36 12.30 -5.33 1.43
CA ASP A 36 10.98 -5.07 2.00
C ASP A 36 10.28 -3.90 1.31
N VAL A 37 11.00 -2.80 1.04
CA VAL A 37 10.45 -1.65 0.31
C VAL A 37 9.96 -2.06 -1.09
N ILE A 38 10.73 -2.89 -1.81
CA ILE A 38 10.32 -3.40 -3.13
C ILE A 38 9.08 -4.28 -3.03
N HIS A 39 9.03 -5.19 -2.05
CA HIS A 39 7.86 -6.07 -1.86
C HIS A 39 6.60 -5.28 -1.49
N HIS A 40 6.73 -4.27 -0.64
CA HIS A 40 5.64 -3.35 -0.32
C HIS A 40 5.17 -2.56 -1.55
N GLY A 41 6.10 -2.06 -2.38
CA GLY A 41 5.75 -1.41 -3.65
C GLY A 41 4.92 -2.32 -4.55
N LEU A 42 5.37 -3.56 -4.75
CA LEU A 42 4.62 -4.55 -5.55
C LEU A 42 3.25 -4.88 -4.96
N PHE A 43 3.12 -4.92 -3.63
CA PHE A 43 1.85 -5.17 -2.97
C PHE A 43 0.88 -4.01 -3.16
N ILE A 44 1.37 -2.76 -3.05
CA ILE A 44 0.58 -1.55 -3.30
C ILE A 44 0.12 -1.54 -4.75
N ASP A 45 1.02 -1.71 -5.72
CA ASP A 45 0.69 -1.71 -7.15
C ASP A 45 -0.32 -2.81 -7.50
N ARG A 46 -0.19 -3.99 -6.91
CA ARG A 46 -1.13 -5.10 -7.11
C ARG A 46 -2.49 -4.79 -6.50
N HIS A 47 -2.51 -4.18 -5.31
CA HIS A 47 -3.74 -3.78 -4.64
C HIS A 47 -4.46 -2.67 -5.41
N GLU A 48 -3.73 -1.64 -5.87
CA GLU A 48 -4.27 -0.59 -6.73
C GLU A 48 -4.82 -1.15 -8.04
N ASN A 49 -4.09 -2.05 -8.70
CA ASN A 49 -4.59 -2.72 -9.91
C ASN A 49 -5.85 -3.54 -9.66
N LEU A 50 -5.90 -4.32 -8.58
CA LEU A 50 -7.09 -5.09 -8.21
C LEU A 50 -8.27 -4.15 -7.94
N PHE A 51 -8.03 -3.09 -7.18
CA PHE A 51 -9.06 -2.12 -6.84
C PHE A 51 -9.60 -1.40 -8.08
N MET A 52 -8.72 -0.86 -8.92
CA MET A 52 -9.09 -0.09 -10.10
C MET A 52 -9.72 -0.93 -11.21
N ASN A 53 -9.24 -2.16 -11.43
CA ASN A 53 -9.66 -2.97 -12.58
C ASN A 53 -10.74 -3.98 -12.24
N LEU A 54 -10.92 -4.35 -10.98
CA LEU A 54 -11.93 -5.33 -10.56
C LEU A 54 -13.01 -4.71 -9.68
N PHE A 55 -12.63 -4.14 -8.53
CA PHE A 55 -13.61 -3.69 -7.55
C PHE A 55 -14.35 -2.43 -8.02
N LEU A 56 -13.65 -1.46 -8.58
CA LEU A 56 -14.27 -0.21 -9.03
C LEU A 56 -15.32 -0.46 -10.13
N PRO A 57 -15.06 -1.22 -11.21
CA PRO A 57 -16.10 -1.56 -12.18
C PRO A 57 -17.25 -2.36 -11.57
N MET A 58 -16.96 -3.32 -10.69
CA MET A 58 -17.98 -4.14 -10.03
C MET A 58 -18.95 -3.31 -9.20
N PHE A 59 -18.46 -2.35 -8.40
CA PHE A 59 -19.33 -1.46 -7.63
C PHE A 59 -20.18 -0.58 -8.55
N GLN A 60 -19.64 -0.15 -9.69
CA GLN A 60 -20.37 0.68 -10.64
C GLN A 60 -21.52 -0.12 -11.28
N ASP A 61 -21.29 -1.39 -11.61
CA ASP A 61 -22.34 -2.30 -12.09
C ASP A 61 -23.43 -2.50 -11.04
N VAL A 62 -23.05 -2.72 -9.78
CA VAL A 62 -24.00 -2.88 -8.66
C VAL A 62 -24.85 -1.62 -8.47
N PHE A 63 -24.25 -0.43 -8.46
CA PHE A 63 -24.99 0.82 -8.28
C PHE A 63 -25.92 1.10 -9.47
N THR A 64 -25.47 0.80 -10.68
CA THR A 64 -26.30 0.90 -11.89
C THR A 64 -27.49 -0.06 -11.83
N PHE A 65 -27.26 -1.29 -11.38
CA PHE A 65 -28.30 -2.28 -11.18
C PHE A 65 -29.34 -1.82 -10.15
N ILE A 66 -28.91 -1.38 -8.97
CA ILE A 66 -29.82 -0.86 -7.93
C ILE A 66 -30.60 0.35 -8.45
N SER A 67 -29.94 1.27 -9.16
CA SER A 67 -30.61 2.44 -9.77
C SER A 67 -31.67 2.03 -10.81
N SER A 68 -31.44 0.94 -11.55
CA SER A 68 -32.42 0.40 -12.50
C SER A 68 -33.66 -0.18 -11.80
N LEU A 69 -33.48 -0.75 -10.60
CA LEU A 69 -34.57 -1.27 -9.77
C LEU A 69 -35.33 -0.16 -9.03
N ASN A 70 -34.70 1.00 -8.82
CA ASN A 70 -35.30 2.17 -8.16
C ASN A 70 -36.22 2.98 -9.09
N LYS A 71 -36.91 2.31 -10.02
CA LYS A 71 -37.84 2.93 -10.97
C LYS A 71 -39.15 2.16 -11.01
N ASP A 72 -40.25 2.89 -11.09
CA ASP A 72 -41.58 2.32 -11.31
C ASP A 72 -41.75 1.88 -12.78
N LYS A 73 -42.90 1.25 -13.08
CA LYS A 73 -43.24 0.82 -14.46
C LYS A 73 -43.38 1.98 -15.46
N LYS A 74 -43.48 3.22 -14.98
CA LYS A 74 -43.58 4.46 -15.77
C LYS A 74 -42.22 5.18 -15.87
N GLY A 75 -41.16 4.66 -15.25
CA GLY A 75 -39.82 5.23 -15.23
C GLY A 75 -39.58 6.29 -14.14
N ASN A 76 -40.53 6.52 -13.24
CA ASN A 76 -40.37 7.47 -12.13
C ASN A 76 -39.52 6.86 -11.02
N THR A 77 -38.70 7.67 -10.39
CA THR A 77 -37.90 7.27 -9.22
C THR A 77 -38.81 6.87 -8.06
N LEU A 78 -38.57 5.68 -7.49
CA LEU A 78 -39.34 5.19 -6.34
C LEU A 78 -38.85 5.83 -5.03
N ASP A 79 -37.53 5.92 -4.86
CA ASP A 79 -36.87 6.51 -3.71
C ASP A 79 -35.85 7.57 -4.19
N ALA A 80 -36.18 8.84 -3.96
CA ALA A 80 -35.36 9.98 -4.35
C ALA A 80 -34.04 10.04 -3.56
N ASP A 81 -34.07 9.75 -2.25
CA ASP A 81 -32.89 9.76 -1.39
C ASP A 81 -31.90 8.67 -1.83
N LEU A 82 -32.41 7.48 -2.19
CA LEU A 82 -31.59 6.40 -2.72
C LEU A 82 -30.93 6.79 -4.04
N LYS A 83 -31.67 7.46 -4.93
CA LYS A 83 -31.13 7.94 -6.20
C LYS A 83 -29.97 8.92 -5.97
N ASP A 84 -30.17 9.91 -5.11
CA ASP A 84 -29.17 10.94 -4.83
C ASP A 84 -27.90 10.33 -4.21
N LYS A 85 -28.06 9.34 -3.32
CA LYS A 85 -26.92 8.59 -2.74
C LYS A 85 -26.15 7.81 -3.80
N LEU A 86 -26.84 7.09 -4.69
CA LEU A 86 -26.20 6.32 -5.75
C LEU A 86 -25.45 7.21 -6.75
N GLU A 87 -26.03 8.35 -7.13
CA GLU A 87 -25.35 9.34 -7.99
C GLU A 87 -24.10 9.91 -7.31
N CYS A 88 -24.18 10.22 -6.01
CA CYS A 88 -23.02 10.66 -5.23
C CYS A 88 -21.90 9.62 -5.21
N TYR A 89 -22.23 8.34 -5.00
CA TYR A 89 -21.24 7.26 -5.02
C TYR A 89 -20.59 7.10 -6.39
N ILE A 90 -21.35 7.17 -7.48
CA ILE A 90 -20.81 7.12 -8.85
C ILE A 90 -19.84 8.29 -9.09
N ILE A 91 -20.18 9.50 -8.64
CA ILE A 91 -19.30 10.67 -8.75
C ILE A 91 -18.00 10.46 -7.98
N GLN A 92 -18.07 9.94 -6.75
CA GLN A 92 -16.89 9.66 -5.94
C GLN A 92 -15.99 8.61 -6.60
N MET A 93 -16.57 7.56 -7.16
CA MET A 93 -15.82 6.52 -7.88
C MET A 93 -15.13 7.05 -9.13
N ASN A 94 -15.80 7.92 -9.90
CA ASN A 94 -15.18 8.56 -11.06
C ASN A 94 -14.00 9.46 -10.65
N LYS A 95 -14.10 10.17 -9.52
CA LYS A 95 -12.97 10.96 -8.97
C LYS A 95 -11.79 10.08 -8.56
N VAL A 96 -12.07 8.93 -7.93
CA VAL A 96 -11.04 7.94 -7.58
C VAL A 96 -10.35 7.41 -8.83
N LYS A 97 -11.11 7.07 -9.89
CA LYS A 97 -10.56 6.62 -11.18
C LYS A 97 -9.64 7.66 -11.83
N GLU A 98 -9.96 8.93 -11.69
CA GLU A 98 -9.16 10.06 -12.20
C GLU A 98 -7.95 10.40 -11.32
N GLY A 99 -7.76 9.72 -10.19
CA GLY A 99 -6.68 10.00 -9.23
C GLY A 99 -6.83 11.34 -8.50
N LYS A 100 -8.04 11.93 -8.50
CA LYS A 100 -8.31 13.20 -7.82
C LYS A 100 -8.64 12.95 -6.36
N SER A 101 -7.85 13.53 -5.46
CA SER A 101 -8.11 13.48 -4.01
C SER A 101 -9.49 14.05 -3.67
N ILE A 102 -10.25 13.32 -2.85
CA ILE A 102 -11.55 13.74 -2.34
C ILE A 102 -11.29 14.75 -1.22
N THR A 103 -11.37 16.05 -1.52
CA THR A 103 -11.53 17.05 -0.47
C THR A 103 -12.96 16.94 0.05
N THR A 104 -13.09 16.58 1.32
CA THR A 104 -14.36 16.43 2.05
C THR A 104 -14.88 17.80 2.45
#